data_AF-A0A967GGJ8-F1
#
_entry.id   AF-A0A967GGJ8-F1
#
_cell.length_a   1.000
_cell.length_b   1.000
_cell.length_c   1.000
_cell.angle_alpha   90.00
_cell.angle_beta   90.00
_cell.angle_gamma   90.00
#
_symmetry.space_group_name_H-M   'P 1'
#
loop_
_entity.id
_entity.type
_entity.pdbx_description
1 polymer ?
#
loop_
_entity_poly.entity_id
_entity_poly.type
_entity_poly.pdbx_seq_one_letter_code
_entity_poly.pdbx_strand_id
1 'polypeptide(L)' 'EVTVDLPGQTLTLLDGEQFEFAIDANRKRALVEGLDDIGMTLAHAHAIREFER' A
#
# COMPACT_ATOMS: atom_id res chain seq x y z
N GLU A 1 10.69 11.94 16.64
CA GLU A 1 10.29 10.58 16.20
C GLU A 1 8.84 10.65 15.74
N VAL A 2 8.46 9.87 14.73
CA VAL A 2 7.11 9.85 14.17
C VAL A 2 6.75 8.40 13.89
N THR A 3 5.57 7.99 14.32
CA THR A 3 5.03 6.67 13.98
C THR A 3 4.16 6.79 12.73
N VAL A 4 4.39 5.91 11.76
CA VAL A 4 3.63 5.88 10.51
C VAL A 4 2.82 4.58 10.45
N ASP A 5 1.50 4.70 10.50
CA ASP A 5 0.58 3.62 10.20
C ASP A 5 0.13 3.73 8.73
N LEU A 6 0.75 2.95 7.86
CA LEU A 6 0.43 2.95 6.44
C LEU A 6 -0.92 2.27 6.12
N PRO A 7 -1.29 1.12 6.72
CA PRO A 7 -2.64 0.57 6.62
C PRO A 7 -3.74 1.55 7.06
N GLY A 8 -3.56 2.22 8.20
CA GLY A 8 -4.47 3.24 8.73
C GLY A 8 -4.39 4.60 8.04
N GLN A 9 -3.30 4.85 7.30
CA GLN A 9 -2.95 6.15 6.70
C GLN A 9 -2.87 7.28 7.74
N THR A 10 -2.23 7.00 8.87
CA THR A 10 -2.11 7.92 10.00
C THR A 10 -0.66 8.13 10.39
N LEU A 11 -0.30 9.38 10.69
CA LEU A 11 0.95 9.77 11.32
C LEU A 11 0.66 10.10 12.78
N THR A 12 1.43 9.54 13.71
CA THR A 12 1.36 9.90 15.14
C THR A 12 2.67 10.56 15.56
N LEU A 13 2.57 11.78 16.08
CA LEU A 13 3.70 12.52 16.65
C LEU A 13 3.99 12.06 18.09
N LEU A 14 5.14 12.48 18.63
CA LEU A 14 5.58 12.13 19.98
C LEU A 14 4.63 12.60 21.09
N ASP A 15 3.88 13.67 20.85
CA ASP A 15 2.88 14.23 21.75
C ASP A 15 1.51 13.54 21.62
N GLY A 16 1.39 12.55 20.74
CA GLY A 16 0.15 11.82 20.48
C GLY A 16 -0.76 12.49 19.45
N GLU A 17 -0.36 13.61 18.85
CA GLU A 17 -1.14 14.24 17.78
C GLU A 17 -1.17 13.34 16.54
N GLN A 18 -2.37 13.17 15.97
CA GLN A 18 -2.61 12.29 14.83
C GLN A 18 -3.03 13.07 13.58
N PHE A 19 -2.44 12.70 12.45
CA PHE A 19 -2.73 13.28 11.15
C PHE A 19 -3.04 12.19 10.13
N GLU A 20 -4.10 12.37 9.37
CA GLU A 20 -4.39 11.52 8.22
C GLU A 20 -3.59 12.01 7.00
N PHE A 21 -3.14 11.07 6.17
CA PHE A 21 -2.54 11.37 4.88
C PHE A 21 -3.20 10.57 3.76
N ALA A 22 -3.16 11.10 2.54
CA ALA A 22 -3.66 10.38 1.37
C ALA A 22 -2.50 9.78 0.59
N ILE A 23 -2.64 8.52 0.16
CA ILE A 23 -1.75 7.86 -0.79
C ILE A 23 -2.56 7.12 -1.85
N ASP A 24 -2.02 7.03 -3.06
CA ASP A 24 -2.61 6.22 -4.11
C ASP A 24 -2.76 4.75 -3.68
N ALA A 25 -3.90 4.14 -4.00
CA ALA A 25 -4.23 2.80 -3.55
C ALA A 25 -3.26 1.73 -4.07
N ASN A 26 -2.75 1.87 -5.30
CA ASN A 26 -1.79 0.92 -5.85
C ASN A 26 -0.44 1.04 -5.14
N ARG A 27 0.01 2.26 -4.86
CA ARG A 27 1.22 2.50 -4.05
C ARG A 27 1.08 1.97 -2.62
N LYS A 28 -0.07 2.21 -1.97
CA LYS A 28 -0.36 1.67 -0.64
C LYS A 28 -0.26 0.14 -0.64
N ARG A 29 -0.91 -0.50 -1.60
CA ARG A 29 -0.88 -1.96 -1.76
C ARG A 29 0.54 -2.46 -1.95
N ALA A 30 1.31 -1.83 -2.84
CA ALA A 30 2.69 -2.20 -3.11
C ALA A 30 3.56 -2.15 -1.85
N LEU A 31 3.46 -1.08 -1.06
CA LEU A 31 4.21 -0.92 0.18
C LEU A 31 3.75 -1.87 1.31
N VAL A 32 2.45 -2.17 1.40
CA VAL A 32 1.89 -3.07 2.43
C VAL A 32 2.18 -4.54 2.12
N GLU A 33 2.06 -4.94 0.85
CA GLU A 33 2.24 -6.32 0.40
C GLU A 33 3.69 -6.63 -0.02
N GLY A 34 4.57 -5.62 -0.03
CA GLY A 34 5.97 -5.76 -0.45
C GLY A 34 6.13 -6.02 -1.96
N LEU A 35 5.22 -5.52 -2.78
CA LEU A 35 5.27 -5.67 -4.24
C LEU A 35 6.20 -4.61 -4.83
N ASP A 36 7.21 -5.05 -5.60
CA ASP A 36 7.93 -4.18 -6.54
C ASP A 36 7.16 -4.01 -7.86
N ASP A 37 7.62 -3.12 -8.75
CA ASP A 37 7.02 -2.83 -10.07
C ASP A 37 6.76 -4.10 -10.91
N ILE A 38 7.59 -5.14 -10.73
CA ILE A 38 7.40 -6.46 -11.36
C ILE A 38 6.22 -7.21 -10.73
N GLY A 39 6.07 -7.15 -9.40
CA GLY A 39 4.94 -7.73 -8.67
C GLY A 39 3.61 -7.04 -9.01
N MET A 40 3.61 -5.72 -9.21
CA MET A 40 2.44 -4.98 -9.70
C MET A 40 2.05 -5.40 -11.12
N THR A 41 3.02 -5.62 -12.00
CA THR A 41 2.79 -6.10 -13.37
C THR A 41 2.30 -7.55 -13.39
N LEU A 42 2.85 -8.43 -12.54
CA LEU A 42 2.45 -9.83 -12.42
C LEU A 42 1.09 -10.03 -11.75
N ALA A 43 0.64 -9.11 -10.89
CA ALA A 43 -0.71 -9.13 -10.31
C ALA A 43 -1.79 -9.09 -11.41
N HIS A 44 -1.52 -8.40 -12.52
CA HIS A 44 -2.39 -8.45 -13.70
C HIS A 44 -2.25 -9.75 -14.51
N ALA A 45 -1.09 -10.41 -14.48
CA ALA A 45 -0.90 -11.71 -15.14
C ALA A 45 -1.72 -12.83 -14.49
N HIS A 46 -1.94 -12.79 -13.18
CA HIS A 46 -2.84 -13.75 -12.51
C HIS A 46 -4.30 -13.55 -12.95
N ALA A 47 -4.78 -12.31 -13.01
CA ALA A 47 -6.13 -12.00 -13.49
C ALA A 47 -6.35 -12.41 -14.96
N ILE A 48 -5.32 -12.32 -15.80
CA ILE A 48 -5.37 -12.82 -17.19
C ILE A 48 -5.46 -14.35 -17.23
N ARG A 49 -4.66 -15.07 -16.45
CA ARG A 49 -4.70 -16.54 -16.40
C ARG A 49 -6.04 -17.10 -15.90
N GLU A 50 -6.72 -16.38 -15.02
CA GLU A 50 -8.04 -16.79 -14.51
C GLU A 50 -9.16 -16.57 -15.54
N PHE A 51 -9.01 -15.57 -16.42
CA PHE A 51 -9.96 -15.27 -17.49
C PHE A 51 -9.79 -16.17 -18.73
N GLU A 52 -8.60 -16.73 -18.97
CA GLU A 52 -8.30 -17.62 -20.10
C GLU A 52 -8.71 -19.10 -19.89
N ARG A 53 -9.48 -19.41 -18.84
CA ARG A 53 -9.98 -20.77 -18.59
C ARG A 53 -11.30 -21.06 -19.29
#